data_AF-A0AAJ1I3Z8-F1
#
_entry.id   AF-A0AAJ1I3Z8-F1
#
_cell.length_a   1.000
_cell.length_b   1.000
_cell.length_c   1.000
_cell.angle_alpha   90.00
_cell.angle_beta   90.00
_cell.angle_gamma   90.00
#
_symmetry.space_group_name_H-M   'P 1'
#
loop_
_entity.id
_entity.type
_entity.pdbx_description
1 polymer ?
#
loop_
_entity_poly.entity_id
_entity_poly.type
_entity_poly.pdbx_seq_one_letter_code
_entity_poly.pdbx_strand_id
1 'polypeptide(L)'
;MTLHDDKTAQGWPLPHPDNRLEDDVLRLRQAVQLIDAASVSMGLLLDTKASKAALQVLDQFTTQSVDSAKQKASQELATAVQQLQQQLATLDGKIDKKKMDLVSVVNASTSQEVFNGMTRVQQLMQAHSSYANNGVPLVAGIEYSLYTAEVYSRPLPTYPTVGDTIVLVDPWGFWERGNFTLRRGNAAHVINNVYEDVVFNANVWRVTLHYSWANYWTLSIG
;
A
#
# COMPACT_ATOMS: atom_id res chain seq x y z
N MET A 1 50.69 -32.06 79.30
CA MET A 1 49.58 -32.66 78.54
C MET A 1 48.40 -31.73 78.72
N THR A 2 48.21 -30.81 77.79
CA THR A 2 47.06 -29.88 77.78
C THR A 2 45.81 -30.71 77.49
N LEU A 3 44.85 -30.72 78.42
CA LEU A 3 43.58 -31.44 78.24
C LEU A 3 42.69 -30.57 77.32
N HIS A 4 42.49 -31.00 76.08
CA HIS A 4 41.54 -30.34 75.17
C HIS A 4 40.13 -30.82 75.51
N ASP A 5 39.21 -29.88 75.78
CA ASP A 5 37.80 -30.19 76.09
C ASP A 5 37.00 -30.31 74.78
N ASP A 6 37.29 -31.38 74.05
CA ASP A 6 36.68 -31.69 72.75
C ASP A 6 35.32 -32.39 72.94
N LYS A 7 34.34 -31.60 73.39
CA LYS A 7 32.95 -32.02 73.52
C LYS A 7 32.04 -31.09 72.76
N THR A 8 30.97 -31.64 72.21
CA THR A 8 29.90 -30.85 71.57
C THR A 8 29.32 -29.81 72.55
N ALA A 9 28.56 -28.84 72.04
CA ALA A 9 27.88 -27.84 72.86
C ALA A 9 26.91 -28.44 73.92
N GLN A 10 26.56 -29.73 73.80
CA GLN A 10 25.72 -30.49 74.74
C GLN A 10 26.54 -31.39 75.68
N GLY A 11 27.88 -31.28 75.66
CA GLY A 11 28.79 -32.03 76.52
C GLY A 11 29.10 -33.46 76.05
N TRP A 12 28.68 -33.84 74.84
CA TRP A 12 28.94 -35.19 74.31
C TRP A 12 30.31 -35.29 73.67
N PRO A 13 31.01 -36.44 73.78
CA PRO A 13 32.29 -36.65 73.11
C PRO A 13 32.14 -36.50 71.59
N LEU A 14 33.18 -36.00 70.93
CA LEU A 14 33.20 -35.94 69.47
C LEU A 14 33.09 -37.35 68.86
N PRO A 15 32.51 -37.48 67.65
CA PRO A 15 32.28 -38.79 67.03
C PRO A 15 33.53 -39.65 66.80
N HIS A 16 34.72 -39.05 66.77
CA HIS A 16 35.99 -39.75 66.63
C HIS A 16 37.03 -39.18 67.61
N PRO A 17 37.83 -40.02 68.29
CA PRO A 17 38.80 -39.58 69.31
C PRO A 17 39.94 -38.70 68.77
N ASP A 18 40.17 -38.71 67.46
CA ASP A 18 41.17 -37.84 66.82
C ASP A 18 40.61 -36.47 66.40
N ASN A 19 39.30 -36.24 66.51
CA ASN A 19 38.71 -34.96 66.18
C ASN A 19 39.11 -33.92 67.23
N ARG A 20 39.36 -32.69 66.77
CA ARG A 20 39.69 -31.53 67.60
C ARG A 20 38.80 -30.39 67.16
N LEU A 21 38.00 -29.84 68.07
CA LEU A 21 37.06 -28.77 67.73
C LEU A 21 37.77 -27.56 67.12
N GLU A 22 38.94 -27.20 67.65
CA GLU A 22 39.74 -26.06 67.16
C GLU A 22 40.14 -26.19 65.68
N ASP A 23 40.52 -27.39 65.26
CA ASP A 23 40.93 -27.66 63.88
C ASP A 23 39.74 -27.97 62.98
N ASP A 24 38.82 -28.82 63.44
CA ASP A 24 37.74 -29.34 62.63
C ASP A 24 36.65 -28.29 62.40
N VAL A 25 36.37 -27.41 63.36
CA VAL A 25 35.45 -26.27 63.14
C VAL A 25 36.04 -25.28 62.13
N LEU A 26 37.36 -25.06 62.17
CA LEU A 26 38.03 -24.19 61.20
C LEU A 26 38.02 -24.81 59.80
N ARG A 27 38.35 -26.10 59.68
CA ARG A 27 38.30 -26.87 58.42
C ARG A 27 36.89 -26.92 57.84
N LEU A 28 35.87 -27.16 58.67
CA LEU A 28 34.46 -27.15 58.25
C LEU A 28 34.02 -25.76 57.79
N ARG A 29 34.42 -24.69 58.50
CA ARG A 29 34.13 -23.32 58.09
C ARG A 29 34.76 -22.98 56.73
N GLN A 30 36.02 -23.39 56.51
CA GLN A 30 36.70 -23.23 55.23
C GLN A 30 36.01 -24.04 54.13
N ALA A 31 35.63 -25.29 54.41
CA ALA A 31 34.90 -26.12 53.46
C ALA A 31 33.55 -25.51 53.06
N VAL A 32 32.80 -24.98 54.03
CA VAL A 32 31.52 -24.28 53.78
C VAL A 32 31.74 -23.01 52.94
N GLN A 33 32.78 -22.22 53.21
CA GLN A 33 33.14 -21.05 52.40
C GLN A 33 33.51 -21.42 50.96
N LEU A 34 34.23 -22.53 50.76
CA LEU A 34 34.56 -23.03 49.43
C LEU A 34 33.31 -23.53 48.68
N ILE A 35 32.39 -24.20 49.36
CA ILE A 35 31.11 -24.64 48.79
C ILE A 35 30.26 -23.44 48.38
N ASP A 36 30.21 -22.39 49.21
CA ASP A 36 29.48 -21.16 48.90
C ASP A 36 30.06 -20.45 47.67
N ALA A 37 31.39 -20.28 47.62
CA ALA A 37 32.09 -19.72 46.46
C ALA A 37 31.89 -20.54 45.18
N ALA A 38 31.88 -21.88 45.28
CA ALA A 38 31.60 -22.78 44.17
C ALA A 38 30.14 -22.66 43.70
N SER A 39 29.19 -22.51 44.63
CA SER A 39 27.77 -22.35 44.33
C SER A 39 27.49 -21.03 43.60
N VAL A 40 28.09 -19.93 44.05
CA VAL A 40 28.02 -18.63 43.37
C VAL A 40 28.62 -18.71 41.97
N SER A 41 29.80 -19.32 41.83
CA SER A 41 30.48 -19.48 40.54
C SER A 41 29.67 -20.35 39.58
N MET A 42 29.04 -21.41 40.07
CA MET A 42 28.15 -22.25 39.28
C MET A 42 26.90 -21.48 38.83
N GLY A 43 26.32 -20.66 39.71
CA GLY A 43 25.21 -19.76 39.36
C GLY A 43 25.57 -18.82 38.19
N LEU A 44 26.71 -18.13 38.28
CA LEU A 44 27.21 -17.24 37.22
C LEU A 44 27.44 -17.98 35.88
N LEU A 45 27.98 -19.20 35.93
CA LEU A 45 28.19 -20.02 34.74
C LEU A 45 26.87 -20.48 34.11
N LEU A 46 25.86 -20.82 34.92
CA LEU A 46 24.53 -21.17 34.44
C LEU A 46 23.84 -19.98 33.76
N ASP A 47 23.89 -18.78 34.36
CA ASP A 47 23.34 -17.54 33.79
C ASP A 47 24.01 -17.17 32.46
N THR A 48 25.33 -17.32 32.38
CA THR A 48 26.09 -17.06 31.15
C THR A 48 25.70 -18.04 30.04
N LYS A 49 25.54 -19.33 30.36
CA LYS A 49 25.08 -20.34 29.40
C LYS A 49 23.65 -20.06 28.93
N ALA A 50 22.75 -19.71 29.85
CA ALA A 50 21.37 -19.35 29.51
C ALA A 50 21.32 -18.11 28.59
N SER A 51 22.13 -17.09 28.89
CA SER A 51 22.24 -15.87 28.06
C SER A 51 22.78 -16.18 26.66
N LYS A 52 23.79 -17.05 26.56
CA LYS A 52 24.34 -17.48 25.26
C LYS A 52 23.32 -18.27 24.43
N ALA A 53 22.54 -19.14 25.07
CA ALA A 53 21.47 -19.87 24.40
C ALA A 53 20.37 -18.92 23.88
N ALA A 54 19.97 -17.93 24.70
CA ALA A 54 19.01 -16.91 24.29
C ALA A 54 19.52 -16.08 23.09
N LEU A 55 20.80 -15.69 23.09
CA LEU A 55 21.42 -14.98 21.97
C LEU A 55 21.44 -15.81 20.68
N GLN A 56 21.71 -17.12 20.78
CA GLN A 56 21.66 -18.02 19.61
C GLN A 56 20.25 -18.17 19.04
N VAL A 57 19.24 -18.29 19.91
CA VAL A 57 17.82 -18.35 19.48
C VAL A 57 17.41 -17.04 18.81
N LEU A 58 17.83 -15.89 19.36
CA LEU A 58 17.56 -14.58 18.77
C LEU A 58 18.23 -14.42 17.41
N ASP A 59 19.48 -14.85 17.26
CA ASP A 59 20.22 -14.80 15.99
C ASP A 59 19.56 -15.68 14.92
N GLN A 60 19.15 -16.89 15.28
CA GLN A 60 18.43 -17.79 14.39
C GLN A 60 17.07 -17.22 13.98
N PHE A 61 16.29 -16.69 14.93
CA PHE A 61 15.01 -16.05 14.67
C PHE A 61 15.15 -14.82 13.76
N THR A 62 16.17 -14.00 14.01
CA THR A 62 16.46 -12.80 13.22
C THR A 62 16.83 -13.18 11.80
N THR A 63 17.72 -14.16 11.62
CA THR A 63 18.13 -14.66 10.30
C THR A 63 16.93 -15.18 9.51
N GLN A 64 16.11 -16.04 10.11
CA GLN A 64 14.90 -16.57 9.46
C GLN A 64 13.89 -15.48 9.08
N SER A 65 13.70 -14.50 9.97
CA SER A 65 12.77 -13.38 9.74
C SER A 65 13.26 -12.48 8.60
N VAL A 66 14.56 -12.17 8.56
CA VAL A 66 15.17 -11.36 7.49
C VAL A 66 15.12 -12.09 6.15
N ASP A 67 15.43 -13.40 6.13
CA ASP A 67 15.37 -14.19 4.89
C ASP A 67 13.94 -14.28 4.35
N SER A 68 12.95 -14.48 5.22
CA SER A 68 11.54 -14.50 4.84
C SER A 68 11.08 -13.15 4.27
N ALA A 69 11.47 -12.05 4.93
CA ALA A 69 11.17 -10.70 4.45
C ALA A 69 11.81 -10.41 3.09
N LYS A 70 13.06 -10.84 2.89
CA LYS A 70 13.78 -10.69 1.62
C LYS A 70 13.10 -11.46 0.49
N GLN A 71 12.70 -12.70 0.72
CA GLN A 71 12.00 -13.52 -0.27
C GLN A 71 10.66 -12.89 -0.67
N LYS A 72 9.87 -12.43 0.31
CA LYS A 72 8.60 -11.75 0.07
C LYS A 72 8.78 -10.49 -0.76
N ALA A 73 9.74 -9.63 -0.38
CA ALA A 73 10.05 -8.40 -1.12
C ALA A 73 10.51 -8.69 -2.56
N SER A 74 11.34 -9.72 -2.77
CA SER A 74 11.74 -10.14 -4.11
C SER A 74 10.57 -10.60 -4.97
N GLN A 75 9.62 -11.35 -4.40
CA GLN A 75 8.46 -11.84 -5.12
C GLN A 75 7.46 -10.71 -5.47
N GLU A 76 7.24 -9.79 -4.53
CA GLU A 76 6.41 -8.60 -4.76
C GLU A 76 7.03 -7.71 -5.85
N LEU A 77 8.35 -7.49 -5.80
CA LEU A 77 9.06 -6.72 -6.82
C LEU A 77 8.97 -7.39 -8.20
N ALA A 78 9.19 -8.71 -8.29
CA ALA A 78 9.08 -9.44 -9.55
C ALA A 78 7.67 -9.32 -10.16
N THR A 79 6.63 -9.43 -9.32
CA THR A 79 5.23 -9.26 -9.74
C THR A 79 4.96 -7.86 -10.25
N ALA A 80 5.44 -6.83 -9.53
CA ALA A 80 5.28 -5.44 -9.94
C ALA A 80 6.00 -5.15 -11.28
N VAL A 81 7.22 -5.68 -11.46
CA VAL A 81 7.95 -5.54 -12.74
C VAL A 81 7.20 -6.21 -13.89
N GLN A 82 6.65 -7.41 -13.70
CA GLN A 82 5.85 -8.07 -14.74
C GLN A 82 4.59 -7.29 -15.09
N GLN A 83 3.89 -6.73 -14.10
CA GLN A 83 2.72 -5.88 -14.34
C GLN A 83 3.09 -4.62 -15.13
N LEU A 84 4.20 -3.96 -14.78
CA LEU A 84 4.69 -2.80 -15.53
C LEU A 84 5.06 -3.16 -16.97
N GLN A 85 5.70 -4.30 -17.20
CA GLN A 85 6.03 -4.77 -18.55
C GLN A 85 4.77 -5.00 -19.41
N GLN A 86 3.72 -5.59 -18.84
CA GLN A 86 2.44 -5.78 -19.54
C GLN A 86 1.74 -4.45 -19.85
N GLN A 87 1.78 -3.50 -18.90
CA GLN A 87 1.23 -2.16 -19.09
C GLN A 87 1.98 -1.40 -20.20
N LEU A 88 3.32 -1.49 -20.24
CA LEU A 88 4.14 -0.89 -21.29
C LEU A 88 3.81 -1.47 -22.67
N ALA A 89 3.72 -2.80 -22.80
CA ALA A 89 3.35 -3.44 -24.07
C ALA A 89 1.95 -3.01 -24.55
N THR A 90 1.01 -2.86 -23.61
CA THR A 90 -0.34 -2.37 -23.92
C THR A 90 -0.32 -0.91 -24.39
N LEU A 91 0.49 -0.06 -23.77
CA LEU A 91 0.65 1.33 -24.17
C LEU A 91 1.31 1.46 -25.54
N ASP A 92 2.34 0.65 -25.82
CA ASP A 92 3.05 0.65 -27.10
C ASP A 92 2.09 0.29 -28.25
N GLY A 93 1.30 -0.77 -28.09
CA GLY A 93 0.27 -1.14 -29.07
C GLY A 93 -0.81 -0.07 -29.27
N LYS A 94 -1.20 0.64 -28.20
CA LYS A 94 -2.13 1.79 -28.32
C LYS A 94 -1.49 2.94 -29.10
N ILE A 95 -0.23 3.27 -28.81
CA ILE A 95 0.51 4.33 -29.49
C ILE A 95 0.64 4.04 -30.98
N ASP A 96 0.99 2.80 -31.35
CA ASP A 96 1.13 2.43 -32.76
C ASP A 96 -0.19 2.48 -33.52
N LYS A 97 -1.29 2.07 -32.88
CA LYS A 97 -2.63 2.29 -33.43
C LYS A 97 -2.89 3.78 -33.66
N LYS A 98 -2.60 4.64 -32.67
CA LYS A 98 -2.77 6.09 -32.79
C LYS A 98 -1.93 6.69 -33.92
N LYS A 99 -0.68 6.24 -34.08
CA LYS A 99 0.19 6.68 -35.19
C LYS A 99 -0.40 6.32 -36.55
N MET A 100 -0.88 5.09 -36.73
CA MET A 100 -1.52 4.66 -37.99
C MET A 100 -2.77 5.49 -38.30
N ASP A 101 -3.60 5.74 -37.29
CA ASP A 101 -4.78 6.58 -37.45
C ASP A 101 -4.39 8.01 -37.86
N LEU A 102 -3.38 8.62 -37.24
CA LEU A 102 -2.85 9.94 -37.63
C LEU A 102 -2.28 9.97 -39.06
N VAL A 103 -1.52 8.94 -39.47
CA VAL A 103 -1.00 8.84 -40.84
C VAL A 103 -2.16 8.79 -41.86
N SER A 104 -3.25 8.09 -41.53
CA SER A 104 -4.43 8.03 -42.40
C SER A 104 -5.14 9.39 -42.55
N VAL A 105 -5.03 10.26 -41.53
CA VAL A 105 -5.56 11.64 -41.57
C VAL A 105 -4.69 12.52 -42.45
N VAL A 106 -3.37 12.46 -42.26
CA VAL A 106 -2.40 13.31 -42.99
C VAL A 106 -2.41 13.00 -44.49
N ASN A 107 -2.60 11.73 -44.86
CA ASN A 107 -2.59 11.31 -46.26
C ASN A 107 -3.95 11.42 -46.95
N ALA A 108 -4.97 12.00 -46.31
CA ALA A 108 -6.28 12.20 -46.91
C ALA A 108 -6.20 13.14 -48.13
N SER A 109 -6.68 12.68 -49.28
CA SER A 109 -6.59 13.41 -50.56
C SER A 109 -7.96 13.76 -51.16
N THR A 110 -9.03 13.19 -50.60
CA THR A 110 -10.42 13.43 -51.00
C THR A 110 -11.24 13.97 -49.82
N SER A 111 -12.35 14.67 -50.11
CA SER A 111 -13.23 15.21 -49.07
C SER A 111 -13.79 14.12 -48.13
N GLN A 112 -14.05 12.91 -48.66
CA GLN A 112 -14.51 11.78 -47.86
C GLN A 112 -13.41 11.25 -46.93
N GLU A 113 -12.16 11.19 -47.39
CA GLU A 113 -11.01 10.78 -46.58
C GLU A 113 -10.72 11.80 -45.48
N VAL A 114 -10.87 13.10 -45.76
CA VAL A 114 -10.73 14.17 -44.75
C VAL A 114 -11.81 14.02 -43.67
N PHE A 115 -13.07 13.79 -44.04
CA PHE A 115 -14.16 13.54 -43.09
C PHE A 115 -13.91 12.30 -42.21
N ASN A 116 -13.51 11.19 -42.84
CA ASN A 116 -13.14 9.97 -42.13
C ASN A 116 -11.94 10.20 -41.20
N GLY A 117 -10.94 10.96 -41.64
CA GLY A 117 -9.78 11.36 -40.84
C GLY A 117 -10.17 12.16 -39.60
N MET A 118 -11.01 13.20 -39.76
CA MET A 118 -11.52 13.98 -38.62
C MET A 118 -12.28 13.10 -37.62
N THR A 119 -13.08 12.15 -38.09
CA THR A 119 -13.78 11.18 -37.23
C THR A 119 -12.80 10.31 -36.45
N ARG A 120 -11.70 9.85 -37.08
CA ARG A 120 -10.64 9.10 -36.39
C ARG A 120 -9.90 9.95 -35.37
N VAL A 121 -9.63 11.23 -35.65
CA VAL A 121 -9.05 12.17 -34.68
C VAL A 121 -9.98 12.33 -33.48
N GLN A 122 -11.28 12.48 -33.70
CA GLN A 122 -12.26 12.51 -32.60
C GLN A 122 -12.24 11.21 -31.78
N GLN A 123 -12.22 10.05 -32.42
CA GLN A 123 -12.09 8.75 -31.74
C GLN A 123 -10.77 8.61 -30.97
N LEU A 124 -9.67 9.16 -31.48
CA LEU A 124 -8.36 9.19 -30.81
C LEU A 124 -8.37 10.07 -29.55
N MET A 125 -9.20 11.11 -29.56
CA MET A 125 -9.44 12.03 -28.44
C MET A 125 -10.59 11.57 -27.53
N GLN A 126 -11.32 10.53 -27.92
CA GLN A 126 -12.46 10.02 -27.17
C GLN A 126 -12.04 8.91 -26.20
N ALA A 127 -12.21 9.15 -24.90
CA ALA A 127 -12.07 8.14 -23.87
C ALA A 127 -13.43 7.47 -23.60
N HIS A 128 -13.41 6.23 -23.11
CA HIS A 128 -14.63 5.55 -22.69
C HIS A 128 -14.79 5.68 -21.18
N SER A 129 -15.99 6.04 -20.73
CA SER A 129 -16.33 6.08 -19.32
C SER A 129 -17.36 5.00 -19.02
N SER A 130 -17.10 4.21 -17.97
CA SER A 130 -17.99 3.14 -17.53
C SER A 130 -17.93 3.00 -16.00
N TYR A 131 -18.67 2.03 -15.45
CA TYR A 131 -18.63 1.67 -14.02
C TYR A 131 -17.21 1.39 -13.51
N ALA A 132 -16.32 0.85 -14.36
CA ALA A 132 -14.92 0.62 -14.01
C ALA A 132 -14.14 1.89 -13.63
N ASN A 133 -14.65 3.07 -14.00
CA ASN A 133 -14.05 4.38 -13.70
C ASN A 133 -14.83 5.15 -12.62
N ASN A 134 -15.71 4.48 -11.86
CA ASN A 134 -16.51 5.11 -10.83
C ASN A 134 -15.64 5.85 -9.80
N GLY A 135 -16.03 7.09 -9.48
CA GLY A 135 -15.31 7.97 -8.55
C GLY A 135 -14.04 8.61 -9.11
N VAL A 136 -13.53 8.17 -10.27
CA VAL A 136 -12.31 8.74 -10.88
C VAL A 136 -12.67 10.06 -11.60
N PRO A 137 -11.99 11.18 -11.30
CA PRO A 137 -12.26 12.44 -11.98
C PRO A 137 -12.15 12.37 -13.51
N LEU A 138 -12.98 13.14 -14.20
CA LEU A 138 -12.84 13.41 -15.63
C LEU A 138 -11.61 14.28 -15.87
N VAL A 139 -11.05 14.19 -17.07
CA VAL A 139 -9.88 14.96 -17.50
C VAL A 139 -10.31 15.99 -18.54
N ALA A 140 -9.84 17.22 -18.40
CA ALA A 140 -10.08 18.29 -19.38
C ALA A 140 -9.46 17.97 -20.76
N GLY A 141 -10.06 18.50 -21.82
CA GLY A 141 -9.67 18.31 -23.21
C GLY A 141 -10.12 16.98 -23.82
N ILE A 142 -10.90 16.17 -23.09
CA ILE A 142 -11.30 14.83 -23.51
C ILE A 142 -12.80 14.77 -23.81
N GLU A 143 -13.14 14.07 -24.90
CA GLU A 143 -14.50 13.63 -25.17
C GLU A 143 -14.70 12.24 -24.55
N TYR A 144 -15.79 12.02 -23.82
CA TYR A 144 -16.11 10.75 -23.20
C TYR A 144 -17.35 10.13 -23.81
N SER A 145 -17.23 8.91 -24.33
CA SER A 145 -18.40 8.06 -24.57
C SER A 145 -18.83 7.43 -23.24
N LEU A 146 -20.05 7.73 -22.81
CA LEU A 146 -20.59 7.30 -21.53
C LEU A 146 -21.37 5.99 -21.69
N TYR A 147 -20.82 4.89 -21.18
CA TYR A 147 -21.54 3.61 -21.12
C TYR A 147 -22.31 3.50 -19.81
N THR A 148 -23.56 3.96 -19.81
CA THR A 148 -24.41 4.13 -18.61
C THR A 148 -25.38 2.97 -18.35
N ALA A 149 -24.97 1.74 -18.71
CA ALA A 149 -25.74 0.53 -18.44
C ALA A 149 -25.87 0.21 -16.94
N GLU A 150 -24.87 0.62 -16.16
CA GLU A 150 -24.78 0.43 -14.70
C GLU A 150 -24.72 1.79 -14.00
N VAL A 151 -25.08 1.83 -12.72
CA VAL A 151 -25.06 3.06 -11.92
C VAL A 151 -23.64 3.41 -11.52
N TYR A 152 -23.14 4.58 -11.91
CA TYR A 152 -21.86 5.10 -11.46
C TYR A 152 -21.82 6.63 -11.52
N SER A 153 -20.77 7.19 -10.92
CA SER A 153 -20.58 8.63 -10.88
C SER A 153 -19.13 8.98 -11.15
N ARG A 154 -18.89 10.16 -11.73
CA ARG A 154 -17.54 10.67 -11.92
C ARG A 154 -17.48 12.16 -11.62
N PRO A 155 -16.51 12.62 -10.82
CA PRO A 155 -16.36 14.04 -10.55
C PRO A 155 -15.71 14.78 -11.72
N LEU A 156 -15.99 16.07 -11.84
CA LEU A 156 -15.19 17.02 -12.62
C LEU A 156 -13.75 17.12 -12.05
N PRO A 157 -12.78 17.65 -12.81
CA PRO A 157 -11.45 17.95 -12.28
C PRO A 157 -11.53 18.81 -11.01
N THR A 158 -10.68 18.55 -10.02
CA THR A 158 -10.63 19.34 -8.76
C THR A 158 -9.99 20.71 -8.97
N TYR A 159 -9.04 20.83 -9.90
CA TYR A 159 -8.29 22.06 -10.20
C TYR A 159 -8.27 22.34 -11.72
N PRO A 160 -9.41 22.70 -12.33
CA PRO A 160 -9.47 23.04 -13.75
C PRO A 160 -8.87 24.43 -14.05
N THR A 161 -8.44 24.62 -15.29
CA THR A 161 -7.96 25.89 -15.83
C THR A 161 -9.04 26.56 -16.67
N VAL A 162 -9.13 27.89 -16.62
CA VAL A 162 -10.09 28.65 -17.44
C VAL A 162 -9.93 28.29 -18.92
N GLY A 163 -11.03 27.92 -19.57
CA GLY A 163 -11.04 27.42 -20.95
C GLY A 163 -11.04 25.90 -21.08
N ASP A 164 -10.86 25.16 -19.98
CA ASP A 164 -10.95 23.70 -19.99
C ASP A 164 -12.33 23.24 -20.48
N THR A 165 -12.33 22.29 -21.41
CA THR A 165 -13.54 21.70 -21.97
C THR A 165 -13.59 20.21 -21.70
N ILE A 166 -14.79 19.67 -21.47
CA ILE A 166 -15.03 18.23 -21.41
C ILE A 166 -16.28 17.98 -22.23
N VAL A 167 -16.27 16.96 -23.07
CA VAL A 167 -17.44 16.58 -23.85
C VAL A 167 -17.91 15.21 -23.38
N LEU A 168 -19.21 15.04 -23.21
CA LEU A 168 -19.86 13.78 -22.89
C LEU A 168 -20.81 13.43 -24.02
N VAL A 169 -20.78 12.19 -24.48
CA VAL A 169 -21.69 11.67 -25.51
C VAL A 169 -22.25 10.31 -25.09
N ASP A 170 -23.42 9.98 -25.60
CA ASP A 170 -24.09 8.69 -25.36
C ASP A 170 -24.41 7.96 -26.64
N PRO A 171 -23.44 7.21 -27.19
CA PRO A 171 -23.70 6.46 -28.42
C PRO A 171 -24.68 5.30 -28.21
N TRP A 172 -25.05 4.97 -26.96
CA TRP A 172 -25.96 3.87 -26.63
C TRP A 172 -27.37 4.30 -26.25
N GLY A 173 -27.60 5.60 -26.00
CA GLY A 173 -28.92 6.14 -25.63
C GLY A 173 -29.43 5.68 -24.26
N PHE A 174 -28.53 5.47 -23.30
CA PHE A 174 -28.83 5.05 -21.94
C PHE A 174 -28.95 6.21 -20.93
N TRP A 175 -28.69 7.45 -21.32
CA TRP A 175 -28.79 8.62 -20.42
C TRP A 175 -30.16 8.75 -19.78
N GLU A 176 -31.25 8.46 -20.50
CA GLU A 176 -32.59 8.51 -19.91
C GLU A 176 -32.80 7.59 -18.69
N ARG A 177 -31.90 6.62 -18.46
CA ARG A 177 -31.98 5.68 -17.33
C ARG A 177 -31.60 6.31 -15.98
N GLY A 178 -30.97 7.49 -15.95
CA GLY A 178 -30.60 8.11 -14.67
C GLY A 178 -29.36 7.50 -13.99
N ASN A 179 -28.64 6.63 -14.68
CA ASN A 179 -27.59 5.81 -14.08
C ASN A 179 -26.25 6.54 -13.90
N PHE A 180 -26.02 7.64 -14.62
CA PHE A 180 -24.79 8.41 -14.51
C PHE A 180 -25.01 9.72 -13.76
N THR A 181 -24.17 9.95 -12.76
CA THR A 181 -24.12 11.22 -12.03
C THR A 181 -22.78 11.91 -12.27
N LEU A 182 -22.81 13.10 -12.87
CA LEU A 182 -21.67 13.99 -12.95
C LEU A 182 -21.52 14.74 -11.62
N ARG A 183 -20.44 14.44 -10.90
CA ARG A 183 -20.19 15.06 -9.60
C ARG A 183 -19.34 16.31 -9.73
N ARG A 184 -19.48 17.19 -8.77
CA ARG A 184 -18.61 18.35 -8.65
C ARG A 184 -17.20 17.93 -8.25
N GLY A 185 -16.19 18.60 -8.81
CA GLY A 185 -14.77 18.30 -8.57
C GLY A 185 -14.26 18.72 -7.20
N ASN A 186 -14.93 19.71 -6.59
CA ASN A 186 -14.78 20.12 -5.19
C ASN A 186 -16.10 20.79 -4.72
N ALA A 187 -16.19 21.13 -3.43
CA ALA A 187 -17.40 21.69 -2.84
C ALA A 187 -17.75 23.11 -3.31
N ALA A 188 -16.77 23.87 -3.79
CA ALA A 188 -16.95 25.24 -4.29
C ALA A 188 -17.42 25.26 -5.75
N HIS A 189 -17.23 24.17 -6.51
CA HIS A 189 -17.68 24.07 -7.88
C HIS A 189 -19.20 24.22 -7.98
N VAL A 190 -19.62 24.85 -9.07
CA VAL A 190 -21.02 24.97 -9.48
C VAL A 190 -21.14 24.61 -10.96
N ILE A 191 -22.28 24.02 -11.33
CA ILE A 191 -22.61 23.69 -12.72
C ILE A 191 -23.86 24.48 -13.08
N ASN A 192 -23.78 25.39 -14.05
CA ASN A 192 -24.88 26.30 -14.41
C ASN A 192 -25.50 27.04 -13.19
N ASN A 193 -24.65 27.52 -12.27
CA ASN A 193 -25.02 28.16 -10.99
C ASN A 193 -25.72 27.25 -9.96
N VAL A 194 -25.67 25.93 -10.14
CA VAL A 194 -26.24 24.95 -9.20
C VAL A 194 -25.13 24.29 -8.38
N TYR A 195 -25.36 24.14 -7.07
CA TYR A 195 -24.46 23.50 -6.09
C TYR A 195 -24.72 22.00 -5.90
N GLU A 196 -25.30 21.35 -6.90
CA GLU A 196 -25.69 19.94 -6.85
C GLU A 196 -24.94 19.16 -7.93
N ASP A 197 -24.85 17.84 -7.74
CA ASP A 197 -24.35 16.94 -8.77
C ASP A 197 -25.42 16.78 -9.86
N VAL A 198 -25.02 16.60 -11.13
CA VAL A 198 -25.95 16.50 -12.25
C VAL A 198 -26.24 15.04 -12.56
N VAL A 199 -27.51 14.64 -12.45
CA VAL A 199 -27.97 13.32 -12.90
C VAL A 199 -28.40 13.41 -14.35
N PHE A 200 -27.83 12.54 -15.18
CA PHE A 200 -28.20 12.43 -16.58
C PHE A 200 -29.39 11.49 -16.64
N ASN A 201 -30.57 12.04 -16.90
CA ASN A 201 -31.86 11.32 -16.95
C ASN A 201 -32.68 11.64 -18.22
N ALA A 202 -32.05 12.24 -19.22
CA ALA A 202 -32.66 12.55 -20.51
C ALA A 202 -31.66 12.26 -21.63
N ASN A 203 -32.13 11.63 -22.70
CA ASN A 203 -31.31 11.37 -23.87
C ASN A 203 -31.06 12.67 -24.64
N VAL A 204 -29.79 13.07 -24.72
CA VAL A 204 -29.33 14.18 -25.57
C VAL A 204 -28.07 13.71 -26.30
N TRP A 205 -27.77 14.29 -27.48
CA TRP A 205 -26.70 13.72 -28.32
C TRP A 205 -25.30 14.12 -27.84
N ARG A 206 -25.17 15.29 -27.21
CA ARG A 206 -23.90 15.79 -26.68
C ARG A 206 -24.13 16.71 -25.50
N VAL A 207 -23.29 16.57 -24.49
CA VAL A 207 -23.14 17.55 -23.41
C VAL A 207 -21.73 18.11 -23.45
N THR A 208 -21.62 19.43 -23.44
CA THR A 208 -20.33 20.12 -23.38
C THR A 208 -20.22 20.87 -22.07
N LEU A 209 -19.14 20.62 -21.35
CA LEU A 209 -18.76 21.28 -20.12
C LEU A 209 -17.64 22.26 -20.43
N HIS A 210 -17.75 23.50 -19.98
CA HIS A 210 -16.69 24.50 -20.13
C HIS A 210 -16.43 25.22 -18.80
N TYR A 211 -15.19 25.17 -18.35
CA TYR A 211 -14.79 25.86 -17.14
C TYR A 211 -14.51 27.33 -17.45
N SER A 212 -15.38 28.20 -16.95
CA SER A 212 -15.39 29.60 -17.39
C SER A 212 -14.57 30.50 -16.48
N TRP A 213 -14.75 30.40 -15.15
CA TRP A 213 -14.00 31.18 -14.15
C TRP A 213 -14.37 30.75 -12.73
N ALA A 214 -13.48 30.94 -11.75
CA ALA A 214 -13.79 30.93 -10.30
C ALA A 214 -14.78 29.84 -9.81
N ASN A 215 -14.50 28.56 -10.09
CA ASN A 215 -15.32 27.39 -9.74
C ASN A 215 -16.57 27.15 -10.60
N TYR A 216 -16.76 27.94 -11.66
CA TYR A 216 -17.95 27.89 -12.51
C TYR A 216 -17.76 27.02 -13.75
N TRP A 217 -18.55 25.96 -13.84
CA TRP A 217 -18.73 25.16 -15.05
C TRP A 217 -20.04 25.54 -15.74
N THR A 218 -19.98 25.81 -17.03
CA THR A 218 -21.17 25.77 -17.89
C THR A 218 -21.37 24.35 -18.40
N LEU A 219 -22.61 23.89 -18.38
CA LEU A 219 -23.05 22.68 -19.05
C LEU A 219 -24.04 23.09 -20.13
N SER A 220 -23.68 22.86 -21.39
CA SER A 220 -24.56 23.05 -22.52
C SER A 220 -24.92 21.70 -23.13
N ILE A 221 -26.17 21.60 -23.55
CA ILE A 221 -26.65 20.48 -24.36
C ILE A 221 -26.51 20.94 -25.81
N GLY A 222 -25.69 20.21 -26.55
CA GLY A 222 -25.61 20.31 -27.99
C GLY A 222 -26.73 19.48 -28.56
#